data_AF-A0A357A0Q5-F1
#
_entry.id   AF-A0A357A0Q5-F1
#
_cell.length_a   1.000
_cell.length_b   1.000
_cell.length_c   1.000
_cell.angle_alpha   90.00
_cell.angle_beta   90.00
_cell.angle_gamma   90.00
#
_symmetry.space_group_name_H-M   'P 1'
#
loop_
_entity.id
_entity.type
_entity.pdbx_description
1 polymer ?
#
loop_
_entity_poly.entity_id
_entity_poly.type
_entity_poly.pdbx_seq_one_letter_code
_entity_poly.pdbx_strand_id
1 'polypeptide(L)' 'MTSNPDTLFFCQSCSVPLVRIEDFGTNRDGSPNEDYCSHWYRDGHFTEPDITVEDMVSRCVSIMHGMHRPDSEI' A
#
# COMPACT_ATOMS: atom_id res chain seq x y z
N MET A 1 12.35 -14.72 -16.11
CA MET A 1 11.43 -13.89 -15.30
C MET A 1 12.24 -12.72 -14.77
N THR A 2 12.54 -11.77 -15.65
CA THR A 2 13.38 -10.61 -15.32
C THR A 2 12.53 -9.65 -14.51
N SER A 3 12.87 -9.49 -13.23
CA SER A 3 12.46 -8.34 -12.42
C SER A 3 12.89 -7.08 -13.16
N ASN A 4 11.94 -6.39 -13.79
CA ASN A 4 12.18 -5.12 -14.44
C ASN A 4 12.03 -4.03 -13.37
N PRO A 5 13.10 -3.33 -12.97
CA PRO A 5 13.03 -2.32 -11.89
C PRO A 5 12.21 -1.08 -12.27
N ASP A 6 11.77 -0.96 -13.53
CA ASP A 6 11.08 0.22 -14.06
C ASP A 6 9.54 0.19 -13.92
N THR A 7 8.95 -0.86 -13.36
CA THR A 7 7.51 -0.90 -13.03
C THR A 7 7.33 -1.03 -11.52
N LEU A 8 7.58 0.07 -10.80
CA LEU A 8 7.15 0.20 -9.41
C LEU A 8 5.65 0.48 -9.37
N PHE A 9 4.90 -0.42 -8.76
CA PHE A 9 3.53 -0.17 -8.36
C PHE A 9 3.53 0.58 -7.04
N PHE A 10 2.65 1.56 -6.90
CA PHE A 10 2.51 2.35 -5.69
C PHE A 10 1.05 2.32 -5.25
N CYS A 11 0.82 2.14 -3.96
CA CYS A 11 -0.53 2.26 -3.43
C CYS A 11 -1.04 3.70 -3.60
N GLN A 12 -2.18 3.87 -4.26
CA GLN A 12 -2.82 5.17 -4.46
C GLN A 12 -3.27 5.83 -3.14
N SER A 13 -3.46 5.04 -2.07
CA SER A 13 -3.89 5.56 -0.76
C SER A 13 -2.74 6.02 0.14
N CYS A 14 -1.62 5.30 0.16
CA CYS A 14 -0.51 5.59 1.09
C CYS A 14 0.85 5.82 0.41
N SER A 15 0.90 5.79 -0.92
CA SER A 15 2.10 6.04 -1.74
C SER A 15 3.30 5.15 -1.40
N VAL A 16 3.05 3.99 -0.79
CA VAL A 16 4.09 2.99 -0.52
C VAL A 16 4.36 2.15 -1.75
N PRO A 17 5.62 1.76 -2.01
CA PRO A 17 5.95 0.86 -3.10
C PRO A 17 5.42 -0.55 -2.82
N LEU A 18 4.73 -1.14 -3.79
CA LEU A 18 4.29 -2.52 -3.78
C LEU A 18 5.37 -3.35 -4.47
N VAL A 19 6.14 -4.11 -3.68
CA VAL A 19 7.32 -4.84 -4.18
C VAL A 19 7.04 -6.33 -4.25
N ARG A 20 6.27 -6.84 -3.29
CA ARG A 20 5.94 -8.27 -3.17
C ARG A 20 4.47 -8.48 -3.43
N ILE A 21 4.10 -9.64 -3.97
CA ILE A 21 2.69 -9.97 -4.26
C ILE A 21 1.80 -9.93 -3.00
N GLU A 22 2.39 -10.13 -1.82
CA GLU A 22 1.68 -10.04 -0.53
C GLU A 22 1.33 -8.59 -0.13
N ASP A 23 2.03 -7.60 -0.71
CA ASP A 23 1.75 -6.19 -0.49
C ASP A 23 0.52 -5.74 -1.27
N PHE A 24 0.15 -6.44 -2.34
CA PHE A 24 -0.98 -6.10 -3.20
C PHE A 24 -2.30 -6.43 -2.50
N GLY A 25 -3.28 -5.53 -2.64
CA GLY A 25 -4.64 -5.78 -2.19
C GLY A 25 -5.27 -6.93 -2.96
N THR A 26 -6.44 -7.39 -2.54
CA THR A 26 -7.20 -8.41 -3.27
C THR A 26 -8.50 -7.84 -3.82
N ASN A 27 -8.78 -8.11 -5.09
CA ASN A 27 -10.06 -7.84 -5.73
C ASN A 27 -11.10 -8.88 -5.28
N ARG A 28 -12.38 -8.63 -5.60
CA ARG A 28 -13.50 -9.51 -5.23
C ARG A 28 -13.39 -10.92 -5.83
N ASP A 29 -12.67 -11.07 -6.94
CA ASP A 29 -12.40 -12.35 -7.60
C ASP A 29 -11.15 -13.07 -7.03
N GLY A 30 -10.48 -12.47 -6.04
CA GLY A 30 -9.25 -12.98 -5.44
C GLY A 30 -7.97 -12.64 -6.23
N SER A 31 -8.07 -11.90 -7.34
CA SER A 31 -6.90 -11.40 -8.07
C SER A 31 -6.19 -10.28 -7.29
N PRO A 32 -4.87 -10.12 -7.41
CA PRO A 32 -4.14 -9.01 -6.78
C PRO A 32 -4.54 -7.66 -7.40
N ASN A 33 -4.56 -6.63 -6.57
CA ASN A 33 -4.85 -5.25 -6.95
C ASN A 33 -3.55 -4.44 -6.96
N GLU A 34 -3.20 -3.89 -8.14
CA GLU A 34 -1.97 -3.13 -8.37
C GLU A 34 -2.04 -1.66 -7.94
N ASP A 35 -3.25 -1.17 -7.66
CA ASP A 35 -3.51 0.22 -7.25
C ASP A 35 -3.52 0.39 -5.72
N TYR A 36 -3.85 -0.67 -4.98
CA TYR A 36 -4.03 -0.62 -3.53
C TYR A 36 -3.25 -1.72 -2.83
N CYS A 37 -2.69 -1.42 -1.66
CA CYS A 37 -2.02 -2.44 -0.86
C CYS A 37 -3.01 -3.25 -0.01
N SER A 38 -2.58 -4.42 0.45
CA SER A 38 -3.34 -5.34 1.31
C SER A 38 -3.73 -4.75 2.66
N HIS A 39 -3.08 -3.67 3.10
CA HIS A 39 -3.47 -2.94 4.32
C HIS A 39 -4.76 -2.13 4.14
N TRP A 40 -4.96 -1.57 2.96
CA TRP A 40 -6.09 -0.68 2.67
C TRP A 40 -7.23 -1.37 1.92
N TYR A 41 -6.93 -2.40 1.12
CA TYR A 41 -7.89 -3.00 0.22
C TYR A 41 -7.80 -4.53 0.20
N ARG A 42 -8.90 -5.20 0.53
CA ARG A 42 -9.00 -6.65 0.58
C ARG A 42 -10.39 -7.14 0.17
N ASP A 43 -10.42 -8.22 -0.60
CA ASP A 43 -11.60 -8.92 -1.09
C ASP A 43 -12.58 -8.01 -1.86
N GLY A 44 -12.04 -6.98 -2.52
CA GLY A 44 -12.83 -5.99 -3.25
C GLY A 44 -13.35 -4.83 -2.39
N HIS A 45 -12.93 -4.73 -1.13
CA HIS A 45 -13.42 -3.73 -0.17
C HIS A 45 -12.27 -3.02 0.54
N PHE A 46 -12.48 -1.74 0.87
CA PHE A 46 -11.58 -1.05 1.78
C PHE A 46 -11.71 -1.63 3.18
N THR A 47 -10.58 -1.86 3.84
CA THR A 47 -10.53 -2.43 5.19
C THR A 47 -11.15 -1.49 6.23
N GLU A 48 -11.07 -0.18 5.99
CA GLU A 48 -11.59 0.86 6.86
C GLU A 48 -12.33 1.95 6.04
N PRO A 49 -13.59 1.71 5.64
CA PRO A 49 -14.34 2.63 4.79
C PRO A 49 -14.78 3.92 5.51
N ASP A 50 -14.89 3.89 6.83
CA ASP A 50 -15.32 5.02 7.68
C ASP A 50 -14.14 5.72 8.35
N ILE A 51 -12.90 5.48 7.90
CA ILE A 51 -11.71 6.11 8.46
C ILE A 51 -11.79 7.63 8.28
N THR A 52 -11.48 8.37 9.35
CA THR A 52 -11.38 9.83 9.27
C THR A 52 -10.09 10.22 8.55
N VAL A 53 -10.04 11.45 8.03
CA VAL A 53 -8.83 11.94 7.34
C VAL A 53 -7.65 11.97 8.31
N GLU A 54 -7.87 12.37 9.56
CA GLU A 54 -6.87 12.41 10.61
C GLU A 54 -6.30 11.01 10.92
N ASP A 55 -7.18 10.01 11.03
CA ASP A 55 -6.77 8.63 11.28
C ASP A 55 -6.04 8.03 10.07
N MET A 56 -6.46 8.38 8.85
CA MET A 56 -5.80 7.97 7.61
C MET A 56 -4.36 8.49 7.54
N VAL A 57 -4.14 9.77 7.87
CA VAL A 57 -2.80 10.37 7.92
C VAL A 57 -1.93 9.66 8.97
N SER A 58 -2.45 9.45 10.17
CA SER A 58 -1.72 8.77 11.25
C SER A 58 -1.30 7.35 10.87
N ARG A 59 -2.19 6.63 10.18
CA ARG A 59 -1.91 5.29 9.70
C ARG A 59 -0.88 5.27 8.56
N CYS A 60 -1.00 6.17 7.59
CA CYS A 60 0.01 6.33 6.53
C CYS A 60 1.39 6.64 7.11
N VAL A 61 1.48 7.56 8.06
CA VAL A 61 2.72 7.91 8.77
C VAL A 61 3.28 6.69 9.52
N SER A 62 2.43 5.93 10.19
CA SER A 62 2.85 4.70 10.89
C SER A 62 3.40 3.63 9.93
N ILE A 63 2.76 3.44 8.78
CA ILE A 63 3.23 2.52 7.72
C ILE A 63 4.58 2.99 7.17
N MET A 64 4.74 4.30 6.91
CA MET A 64 6.00 4.87 6.42
C MET A 64 7.14 4.74 7.45
N HIS A 65 6.89 4.96 8.74
CA HIS A 65 7.90 4.77 9.79
C HIS A 65 8.30 3.30 10.00
N GLY A 66 7.35 2.37 9.85
CA GLY A 66 7.64 0.93 9.89
C GLY A 66 8.50 0.47 8.70
N MET A 67 8.44 1.21 7.59
CA MET A 67 9.20 0.98 6.37
C MET A 67 10.50 1.81 6.44
N HIS A 68 11.46 1.37 7.27
CA HIS A 68 12.74 2.02 7.54
C HIS A 68 13.32 2.81 6.34
N ARG A 69 13.04 4.11 6.29
CA ARG A 69 13.82 5.10 5.56
C ARG A 69 14.70 5.77 6.61
N PRO A 70 16.02 5.70 6.54
CA PRO A 70 16.85 6.50 7.44
C PRO A 70 16.46 7.97 7.24
N ASP A 71 16.12 8.65 8.33
CA ASP A 71 15.70 10.06 8.38
C ASP A 71 16.83 11.05 8.02
N SER A 72 17.79 10.66 7.18
CA SER A 72 19.05 11.40 7.01
C SER A 72 19.15 12.26 5.77
N GLU A 73 18.18 12.31 4.86
CA GLU A 73 18.26 13.21 3.69
C GLU A 73 16.88 13.83 3.37
N ILE A 74 16.67 15.02 3.94
CA ILE A 74 15.91 16.16 3.37
C ILE A 74 16.85 17.36 3.46
#